data_AF-K0ZJP1-F1
#
_entry.id   AF-K0ZJP1-F1
#
_cell.length_a   1.000
_cell.length_b   1.000
_cell.length_c   1.000
_cell.angle_alpha   90.00
_cell.angle_beta   90.00
_cell.angle_gamma   90.00
#
_symmetry.space_group_name_H-M   'P 1'
#
loop_
_entity.id
_entity.type
_entity.pdbx_description
1 polymer ?
#
loop_
_entity_poly.entity_id
_entity_poly.type
_entity_poly.pdbx_seq_one_letter_code
_entity_poly.pdbx_strand_id
1 'polypeptide(L)'
;KVDERQIARKRAIVSSMTPEERENPDLLNPSRRRRIAAGSGNTFVEVNKFIKDFNQAKQLMQGVMSGDMNKMMKQMGINPNNLPKNMSNMGGMDMSALEGMMGQGGMPDMSGLGGAGMPDMSQMFGGGLKGKIGEFAMKQSMKRMANKMKKAKKKRK
;
A
#
# COMPACT_ATOMS: atom_id res chain seq x y z
N LYS A 1 10.22 20.07 -13.03
CA LYS A 1 9.89 20.83 -14.26
C LYS A 1 8.63 20.21 -14.86
N VAL A 2 7.57 20.99 -15.04
CA VAL A 2 6.32 20.45 -15.59
C VAL A 2 6.51 20.21 -17.09
N ASP A 3 6.17 19.03 -17.58
CA ASP A 3 6.28 18.69 -18.99
C ASP A 3 5.04 19.19 -19.75
N GLU A 4 5.23 20.27 -20.51
CA GLU A 4 4.19 20.93 -21.31
C GLU A 4 3.52 19.98 -22.30
N ARG A 5 4.24 18.98 -22.82
CA ARG A 5 3.68 18.00 -23.74
C ARG A 5 2.65 17.11 -23.05
N GLN A 6 2.88 16.78 -21.79
CA GLN A 6 1.89 16.01 -21.00
C GLN A 6 0.63 16.84 -20.77
N ILE A 7 0.77 18.13 -20.48
CA ILE A 7 -0.38 19.03 -20.29
C ILE A 7 -1.16 19.13 -21.60
N ALA A 8 -0.48 19.31 -22.73
CA ALA A 8 -1.12 19.37 -24.04
C ALA A 8 -1.91 18.08 -24.34
N ARG A 9 -1.34 16.90 -24.08
CA ARG A 9 -2.05 15.61 -24.24
C ARG A 9 -3.30 15.52 -23.36
N LYS A 10 -3.19 15.88 -22.07
CA LYS A 10 -4.35 15.88 -21.15
C LYS A 10 -5.44 16.84 -21.62
N ARG A 11 -5.07 18.04 -22.07
CA ARG A 11 -6.02 19.01 -22.64
C ARG A 11 -6.72 18.44 -23.87
N ALA A 12 -5.98 17.84 -24.79
CA ALA A 12 -6.55 17.20 -25.98
C ALA A 12 -7.57 16.11 -25.61
N ILE A 13 -7.26 15.24 -24.64
CA ILE A 13 -8.20 14.20 -24.16
C ILE A 13 -9.51 14.85 -23.68
N VAL A 14 -9.43 15.86 -22.81
CA VAL A 14 -10.62 16.52 -22.24
C VAL A 14 -11.43 17.25 -23.32
N SER A 15 -10.75 17.90 -24.26
CA SER A 15 -11.39 18.58 -25.40
C SER A 15 -12.20 17.64 -26.28
N SER A 16 -11.80 16.37 -26.40
CA SER A 16 -12.50 15.34 -27.20
C SER A 16 -13.65 14.62 -26.45
N MET A 17 -13.91 14.97 -25.19
CA MET A 17 -15.04 14.43 -24.40
C MET A 17 -16.30 15.28 -24.62
N THR A 18 -17.48 14.65 -24.52
CA THR A 18 -18.76 15.39 -24.49
C THR A 18 -18.97 16.02 -23.11
N PRO A 19 -19.82 17.06 -22.99
CA PRO A 19 -20.13 17.68 -21.69
C PRO A 19 -20.61 16.66 -20.64
N GLU A 20 -21.51 15.76 -21.05
CA GLU A 20 -22.05 14.70 -20.18
C GLU A 20 -20.95 13.77 -19.64
N GLU A 21 -19.95 13.47 -20.47
CA GLU A 21 -18.81 12.61 -20.10
C GLU A 21 -17.82 13.31 -19.18
N ARG A 22 -17.72 14.65 -19.25
CA ARG A 22 -16.87 15.46 -18.35
C ARG A 22 -17.48 15.57 -16.96
N GLU A 23 -18.79 15.72 -16.88
CA GLU A 23 -19.53 15.74 -15.61
C GLU A 23 -19.51 14.37 -14.94
N ASN A 24 -19.75 13.32 -15.73
CA ASN A 24 -19.90 11.95 -15.24
C ASN A 24 -18.91 10.99 -15.94
N PRO A 25 -17.69 10.83 -15.40
CA PRO A 25 -16.69 9.90 -15.94
C PRO A 25 -17.14 8.43 -15.93
N ASP A 26 -18.11 8.07 -15.11
CA ASP A 26 -18.66 6.70 -15.02
C ASP A 26 -19.38 6.28 -16.31
N LEU A 27 -19.83 7.25 -17.12
CA LEU A 27 -20.42 7.00 -18.44
C LEU A 27 -19.39 6.51 -19.47
N LEU A 28 -18.09 6.60 -19.18
CA LEU A 28 -17.01 6.25 -20.11
C LEU A 28 -16.83 4.74 -20.26
N ASN A 29 -17.68 4.13 -21.08
CA ASN A 29 -17.51 2.76 -21.53
C ASN A 29 -16.30 2.62 -22.50
N PRO A 30 -15.84 1.39 -22.80
CA PRO A 30 -14.71 1.17 -23.70
C PRO A 30 -14.89 1.76 -25.11
N SER A 31 -16.12 1.80 -25.63
CA SER A 31 -16.42 2.39 -26.94
C SER A 31 -16.18 3.90 -26.96
N ARG A 32 -16.68 4.62 -25.93
CA ARG A 32 -16.45 6.06 -25.76
C ARG A 32 -14.98 6.38 -25.58
N ARG A 33 -14.23 5.56 -24.82
CA ARG A 33 -12.78 5.71 -24.67
C ARG A 33 -12.04 5.58 -26.00
N ARG A 34 -12.44 4.67 -26.89
CA ARG A 34 -11.86 4.57 -28.25
C ARG A 34 -12.18 5.81 -29.09
N ARG A 35 -13.41 6.33 -29.01
CA ARG A 35 -13.78 7.58 -29.71
C ARG A 35 -12.93 8.76 -29.22
N ILE A 36 -12.74 8.90 -27.92
CA ILE A 36 -11.90 9.96 -27.32
C ILE A 36 -10.44 9.80 -27.74
N ALA A 37 -9.91 8.57 -27.76
CA ALA A 37 -8.55 8.30 -28.23
C ALA A 37 -8.36 8.76 -29.69
N ALA A 38 -9.28 8.37 -30.58
CA ALA A 38 -9.27 8.78 -31.98
C ALA A 38 -9.41 10.30 -32.15
N GLY A 39 -10.31 10.94 -31.39
CA GLY A 39 -10.55 12.38 -31.47
C GLY A 39 -9.47 13.25 -30.84
N SER A 40 -8.65 12.70 -29.93
CA SER A 40 -7.59 13.45 -29.24
C SER A 40 -6.18 13.16 -29.77
N GLY A 41 -6.05 12.20 -30.70
CA GLY A 41 -4.75 11.74 -31.21
C GLY A 41 -3.92 10.98 -30.16
N ASN A 42 -4.54 10.46 -29.11
CA ASN A 42 -3.88 9.67 -28.08
C ASN A 42 -4.23 8.19 -28.22
N THR A 43 -3.44 7.32 -27.58
CA THR A 43 -3.73 5.89 -27.54
C THR A 43 -4.86 5.57 -26.56
N PHE A 44 -5.55 4.45 -26.80
CA PHE A 44 -6.56 3.93 -25.87
C PHE A 44 -6.02 3.73 -24.44
N VAL A 45 -4.74 3.34 -24.33
CA VAL A 45 -4.07 3.10 -23.05
C VAL A 45 -3.87 4.41 -22.29
N GLU A 46 -3.45 5.48 -22.96
CA GLU A 46 -3.27 6.79 -22.36
C GLU A 46 -4.59 7.38 -21.86
N VAL A 47 -5.67 7.25 -22.63
CA VAL A 47 -7.01 7.67 -22.21
C VAL A 47 -7.47 6.87 -20.98
N ASN A 48 -7.23 5.56 -20.98
CA ASN A 48 -7.59 4.71 -19.84
C ASN A 48 -6.80 5.06 -18.58
N LYS A 49 -5.51 5.39 -18.72
CA LYS A 49 -4.68 5.87 -17.60
C LYS A 49 -5.20 7.21 -17.07
N PHE A 50 -5.46 8.16 -17.96
CA PHE A 50 -5.99 9.48 -17.61
C PHE A 50 -7.28 9.38 -16.78
N ILE A 51 -8.22 8.51 -17.19
CA ILE A 51 -9.50 8.32 -16.48
C ILE A 51 -9.26 7.74 -15.07
N LYS A 52 -8.32 6.80 -14.93
CA LYS A 52 -7.97 6.25 -13.61
C LYS A 52 -7.36 7.31 -12.70
N ASP A 53 -6.38 8.06 -13.21
CA ASP A 53 -5.72 9.13 -12.47
C ASP A 53 -6.73 10.21 -12.05
N PHE A 54 -7.69 10.54 -12.92
CA PHE A 54 -8.78 11.47 -12.62
C PHE A 54 -9.71 10.95 -11.53
N ASN A 55 -10.13 9.68 -11.62
CA ASN A 55 -11.02 9.08 -10.62
C ASN A 55 -10.36 9.01 -9.23
N GLN A 56 -9.06 8.75 -9.18
CA GLN A 56 -8.28 8.80 -7.93
C GLN A 56 -8.25 10.23 -7.36
N ALA A 57 -7.95 11.23 -8.20
CA ALA A 57 -7.95 12.63 -7.77
C ALA A 57 -9.35 13.10 -7.30
N LYS A 58 -10.42 12.69 -8.00
CA LYS A 58 -11.81 12.97 -7.62
C LYS A 58 -12.14 12.39 -6.25
N GLN A 59 -11.74 11.15 -5.98
CA GLN A 59 -11.96 10.49 -4.69
C GLN A 59 -11.21 11.21 -3.55
N LEU A 60 -9.97 11.60 -3.79
CA LEU A 60 -9.19 12.38 -2.83
C LEU A 60 -9.85 13.73 -2.54
N MET A 61 -10.27 14.45 -3.58
CA MET A 61 -10.92 15.75 -3.43
C MET A 61 -12.27 15.64 -2.72
N GLN A 62 -13.06 14.61 -3.02
CA GLN A 62 -14.29 14.31 -2.28
C GLN A 62 -14.01 14.00 -0.81
N GLY A 63 -12.98 13.20 -0.50
CA GLY A 63 -12.59 12.90 0.88
C GLY A 63 -12.16 14.13 1.68
N VAL A 64 -11.46 15.06 1.03
CA VAL A 64 -11.04 16.33 1.64
C VAL A 64 -12.22 17.28 1.84
N MET A 65 -13.11 17.42 0.84
CA MET A 65 -14.26 18.32 0.91
C MET A 65 -15.33 17.85 1.90
N SER A 66 -15.50 16.54 2.07
CA SER A 66 -16.51 16.01 2.98
C SER A 66 -16.13 16.11 4.46
N GLY A 67 -14.87 16.40 4.81
CA GLY A 67 -14.38 16.35 6.20
C GLY A 67 -14.43 14.96 6.87
N ASP A 68 -15.03 13.98 6.19
CA ASP A 68 -15.30 12.63 6.66
C ASP A 68 -14.08 11.71 6.47
N MET A 69 -13.06 11.94 7.29
CA MET A 69 -11.88 11.07 7.40
C MET A 69 -12.28 9.60 7.67
N ASN A 70 -13.43 9.36 8.31
CA ASN A 70 -14.01 8.04 8.56
C ASN A 70 -14.40 7.27 7.29
N LYS A 71 -14.86 7.97 6.24
CA LYS A 71 -15.24 7.33 4.96
C LYS A 71 -13.99 6.97 4.16
N MET A 72 -12.97 7.82 4.21
CA MET A 72 -11.65 7.58 3.64
C MET A 72 -10.94 6.39 4.31
N MET A 73 -10.98 6.30 5.65
CA MET A 73 -10.42 5.16 6.39
C MET A 73 -11.09 3.83 6.01
N LYS A 74 -12.42 3.77 6.00
CA LYS A 74 -13.17 2.57 5.59
C LYS A 74 -12.84 2.13 4.16
N GLN A 75 -12.66 3.09 3.24
CA GLN A 75 -12.40 2.79 1.83
C GLN A 75 -10.92 2.41 1.57
N MET A 76 -9.99 2.87 2.41
CA MET A 76 -8.59 2.42 2.47
C MET A 76 -8.40 1.07 3.20
N GLY A 77 -9.49 0.43 3.64
CA GLY A 77 -9.44 -0.85 4.36
C GLY A 77 -9.03 -0.72 5.84
N ILE A 78 -8.92 0.51 6.36
CA ILE A 78 -8.71 0.80 7.77
C ILE A 78 -10.07 0.80 8.45
N ASN A 79 -10.49 -0.37 8.93
CA ASN A 79 -11.67 -0.47 9.78
C ASN A 79 -11.33 0.03 11.19
N PRO A 80 -11.99 1.08 11.72
CA PRO A 80 -11.73 1.56 13.09
C PRO A 80 -12.01 0.49 14.16
N ASN A 81 -12.82 -0.52 13.84
CA ASN A 81 -13.11 -1.64 14.74
C ASN A 81 -12.01 -2.72 14.77
N ASN A 82 -11.06 -2.70 13.82
CA ASN A 82 -9.90 -3.61 13.78
C ASN A 82 -8.57 -2.88 14.05
N LEU A 83 -8.61 -1.60 14.43
CA LEU A 83 -7.43 -0.92 14.93
C LEU A 83 -7.08 -1.53 16.30
N PRO A 84 -5.84 -2.01 16.53
CA PRO A 84 -5.41 -2.36 17.87
C PRO A 84 -5.53 -1.11 18.74
N LYS A 85 -6.23 -1.22 19.88
CA LYS A 85 -6.50 -0.15 20.86
C LYS A 85 -5.26 0.58 21.40
N ASN A 86 -4.06 0.20 20.98
CA ASN A 86 -2.78 0.74 21.45
C ASN A 86 -2.25 1.92 20.61
N MET A 87 -3.04 2.45 19.64
CA MET A 87 -2.63 3.61 18.83
C MET A 87 -3.47 4.87 19.06
N SER A 88 -4.59 4.79 19.79
CA SER A 88 -5.33 5.98 20.24
C SER A 88 -4.60 6.79 21.32
N ASN A 89 -3.46 6.29 21.84
CA ASN A 89 -2.60 7.02 22.77
C ASN A 89 -1.41 7.73 22.11
N MET A 90 -1.30 7.71 20.77
CA MET A 90 -0.22 8.36 20.03
C MET A 90 -0.70 9.66 19.34
N GLY A 91 -1.75 10.28 19.90
CA GLY A 91 -2.23 11.62 19.55
C GLY A 91 -1.91 12.68 20.60
N GLY A 92 -1.16 12.31 21.65
CA GLY A 92 -0.82 13.18 22.78
C GLY A 92 0.60 12.97 23.32
N MET A 93 1.53 12.51 22.48
CA MET A 93 2.92 12.39 22.91
C MET A 93 3.57 13.77 22.81
N ASP A 94 3.49 14.50 23.92
CA ASP A 94 4.23 15.72 24.22
C ASP A 94 5.72 15.55 23.85
N MET A 95 6.21 16.39 22.94
CA MET A 95 7.62 16.46 22.55
C MET A 95 8.56 16.80 23.72
N SER A 96 8.04 17.16 24.89
CA SER A 96 8.83 17.46 26.10
C SER A 96 9.36 16.20 26.81
N ALA A 97 8.84 15.00 26.51
CA ALA A 97 9.29 13.76 27.13
C ALA A 97 10.39 13.00 26.34
N LEU A 98 10.72 13.44 25.12
CA LEU A 98 11.75 12.82 24.28
C LEU A 98 13.15 13.44 24.50
N GLU A 99 13.21 14.68 25.00
CA GLU A 99 14.47 15.36 25.34
C GLU A 99 15.22 14.66 26.49
N GLY A 100 14.49 14.09 27.45
CA GLY A 100 15.05 13.47 28.65
C GLY A 100 15.53 12.02 28.50
N MET A 101 15.24 11.37 27.36
CA MET A 101 15.51 9.94 27.18
C MET A 101 16.61 9.64 26.15
N MET A 102 17.30 10.69 25.67
CA MET A 102 18.47 10.58 24.80
C MET A 102 19.74 11.17 25.45
N GLY A 103 19.73 11.30 26.78
CA GLY A 103 20.72 12.05 27.56
C GLY A 103 21.38 11.28 28.70
N GLN A 104 21.74 10.01 28.56
CA GLN A 104 22.76 9.42 29.45
C GLN A 104 23.38 8.13 28.90
N GLY A 105 24.67 8.20 28.58
CA GLY A 105 25.68 7.23 28.99
C GLY A 105 25.60 5.78 28.50
N GLY A 106 26.59 5.40 27.68
CA GLY A 106 27.28 4.11 27.85
C GLY A 106 26.74 2.93 27.04
N MET A 107 27.52 2.51 26.05
CA MET A 107 27.45 1.19 25.41
C MET A 107 27.47 0.02 26.43
N PRO A 108 27.10 -1.21 26.00
CA PRO A 108 28.21 -2.12 25.68
C PRO A 108 28.01 -2.92 24.38
N ASP A 109 29.15 -3.08 23.72
CA ASP A 109 29.48 -4.02 22.66
C ASP A 109 29.17 -5.49 23.08
N MET A 110 28.40 -6.20 22.25
CA MET A 110 28.04 -7.61 22.43
C MET A 110 28.98 -8.55 21.66
N SER A 111 30.27 -8.22 21.55
CA SER A 111 31.32 -9.08 20.98
C SER A 111 31.75 -10.27 21.87
N GLY A 112 30.92 -10.73 22.83
CA GLY A 112 31.36 -11.64 23.91
C GLY A 112 30.50 -12.86 24.24
N LEU A 113 29.37 -13.12 23.58
CA LEU A 113 28.51 -14.26 23.96
C LEU A 113 28.59 -15.42 22.98
N GLY A 114 29.67 -16.20 23.14
CA GLY A 114 29.76 -17.55 22.60
C GLY A 114 28.86 -18.52 23.35
N GLY A 115 28.28 -19.49 22.62
CA GLY A 115 27.78 -20.75 23.17
C GLY A 115 26.26 -20.89 23.24
N ALA A 116 25.77 -21.90 22.52
CA ALA A 116 24.46 -22.54 22.65
C ALA A 116 23.22 -21.75 22.17
N GLY A 117 22.78 -22.08 20.96
CA GLY A 117 21.35 -22.31 20.70
C GLY A 117 20.50 -21.10 20.36
N MET A 118 20.64 -20.61 19.12
CA MET A 118 19.59 -19.95 18.30
C MET A 118 18.84 -18.76 18.94
N PRO A 119 19.11 -17.51 18.50
CA PRO A 119 18.18 -16.41 18.76
C PRO A 119 16.89 -16.59 17.95
N ASP A 120 15.79 -16.40 18.66
CA ASP A 120 14.42 -16.42 18.20
C ASP A 120 14.21 -15.51 16.96
N MET A 121 13.96 -16.14 15.81
CA MET A 121 13.59 -15.47 14.56
C MET A 121 12.19 -14.81 14.61
N SER A 122 11.52 -14.78 15.78
CA SER A 122 10.30 -13.99 16.00
C SER A 122 10.53 -12.47 15.80
N GLN A 123 11.76 -11.99 15.97
CA GLN A 123 12.09 -10.57 15.72
C GLN A 123 12.47 -10.22 14.28
N MET A 124 12.74 -11.19 13.40
CA MET A 124 13.12 -10.89 12.00
C MET A 124 11.95 -10.93 11.01
N PHE A 125 10.77 -11.44 11.41
CA PHE A 125 9.58 -11.47 10.55
C PHE A 125 8.40 -10.73 11.19
N GLY A 126 8.67 -9.56 11.75
CA GLY A 126 7.65 -8.58 12.11
C GLY A 126 7.03 -8.01 10.84
N GLY A 127 5.84 -8.50 10.46
CA GLY A 127 5.10 -7.95 9.34
C GLY A 127 4.04 -8.90 8.81
N GLY A 128 2.84 -8.81 9.39
CA GLY A 128 1.71 -9.66 9.05
C GLY A 128 1.37 -9.60 7.56
N LEU A 129 1.36 -10.75 6.90
CA LEU A 129 0.65 -10.94 5.65
C LEU A 129 -0.47 -11.96 5.87
N LYS A 130 -1.53 -11.50 6.54
CA LYS A 130 -2.81 -12.22 6.65
C LYS A 130 -3.54 -12.11 5.31
N GLY A 131 -3.19 -12.99 4.38
CA GLY A 131 -3.84 -13.10 3.07
C GLY A 131 -3.48 -14.42 2.38
N LYS A 132 -4.24 -14.79 1.35
CA LYS A 132 -4.11 -16.07 0.59
C LYS A 132 -2.67 -16.35 0.11
N ILE A 133 -1.87 -15.31 -0.12
CA ILE A 133 -0.45 -15.38 -0.53
C ILE A 133 0.45 -15.78 0.66
N GLY A 134 0.21 -15.26 1.86
CA GLY A 134 0.94 -15.63 3.07
C GLY A 134 0.65 -17.07 3.51
N GLU A 135 -0.61 -17.50 3.39
CA GLU A 135 -1.01 -18.89 3.65
C GLU A 135 -0.34 -19.87 2.68
N PHE A 136 -0.28 -19.53 1.39
CA PHE A 136 0.42 -20.34 0.39
C PHE A 136 1.93 -20.43 0.66
N ALA A 137 2.58 -19.31 0.99
CA ALA A 137 4.01 -19.28 1.32
C ALA A 137 4.32 -20.12 2.57
N MET A 138 3.46 -20.04 3.60
CA MET A 138 3.59 -20.84 4.82
C MET A 138 3.33 -22.33 4.57
N LYS A 139 2.33 -22.68 3.77
CA LYS A 139 2.02 -24.08 3.42
C LYS A 139 3.16 -24.72 2.61
N GLN A 140 3.80 -23.95 1.71
CA GLN A 140 4.93 -24.43 0.93
C GLN A 140 6.21 -24.56 1.77
N SER A 141 6.45 -23.64 2.72
CA SER A 141 7.59 -23.74 3.64
C SER A 141 7.45 -24.91 4.62
N MET A 142 6.24 -25.13 5.18
CA MET A 142 5.95 -26.28 6.04
C MET A 142 6.12 -27.61 5.31
N LYS A 143 5.68 -27.72 4.06
CA LYS A 143 5.85 -28.95 3.25
C LYS A 143 7.32 -29.27 2.97
N ARG A 144 8.14 -28.24 2.70
CA ARG A 144 9.60 -28.41 2.54
C ARG A 144 10.27 -28.82 3.84
N MET A 145 9.85 -28.24 4.97
CA MET A 145 10.38 -28.56 6.29
C MET A 145 10.05 -30.01 6.69
N ALA A 146 8.81 -30.45 6.49
CA ALA A 146 8.38 -31.82 6.78
C ALA A 146 9.18 -32.86 5.97
N ASN A 147 9.44 -32.60 4.69
CA ASN A 147 10.27 -33.47 3.85
C ASN A 147 11.73 -33.51 4.31
N LYS A 148 12.28 -32.37 4.77
CA LYS A 148 13.64 -32.29 5.32
C LYS A 148 13.76 -33.08 6.63
N MET A 149 12.75 -32.97 7.50
CA MET A 149 12.70 -33.74 8.75
C MET A 149 12.55 -35.25 8.51
N LYS A 150 11.71 -35.67 7.55
CA LYS A 150 11.58 -37.10 7.18
C LYS A 150 12.90 -37.67 6.63
N LYS A 151 13.62 -36.92 5.79
CA LYS A 151 14.95 -37.31 5.29
C LYS A 151 15.98 -37.38 6.41
N ALA A 152 15.95 -36.45 7.37
CA ALA A 152 16.85 -36.46 8.52
C ALA A 152 16.58 -37.64 9.47
N LYS A 153 15.32 -38.01 9.70
CA LYS A 153 14.95 -39.20 10.50
C LYS A 153 15.32 -40.52 9.79
N LYS A 154 15.21 -40.59 8.46
CA LYS A 154 15.62 -41.77 7.67
C LYS A 154 17.15 -41.95 7.60
N LYS A 155 17.94 -40.90 7.79
CA LYS A 155 19.41 -40.98 7.89
C LYS A 155 19.92 -41.35 9.29
N ARG A 156 19.05 -41.29 10.31
CA ARG A 156 19.36 -41.59 11.72
C ARG A 156 18.94 -43.01 12.14
N LYS A 157 18.38 -43.79 11.22
CA LYS A 157 17.98 -45.19 11.41
C LYS A 157 18.70 -46.01 10.35
#